data_AF-A0A519VVN0-F1
#
_entry.id   AF-A0A519VVN0-F1
#
_cell.length_a   1.000
_cell.length_b   1.000
_cell.length_c   1.000
_cell.angle_alpha   90.00
_cell.angle_beta   90.00
_cell.angle_gamma   90.00
#
_symmetry.space_group_name_H-M   'P 1'
#
loop_
_entity.id
_entity.type
_entity.pdbx_description
1 polymer ?
#
loop_
_entity_poly.entity_id
_entity_poly.type
_entity_poly.pdbx_seq_one_letter_code
_entity_poly.pdbx_strand_id
1 'polypeptide(L)'
;DLSENNVLVDPLTGGACIIDLDGLVVPGLYPAEVIGTPGFIAPEVLATKHLEKNDPARKLPNRLTDLHALACLIYMYLLHRHPLKGGKVHDLDTEKDDLLSMGEKALFVEHPTDSSNRPKMNQVSKWDTYWADVNKIPYTITGPYLKALFDKAFIDGLHNPMQRPTAEEWEVALLKTTDLMQQCSNIYCDQKWYVFDNTSIPKCPFCGTSHKGTLPILDLYYQFQPSVWKPENHRLMVYNNQYLFQWHVNRNVVRNEKLTDEQKIPVGYFTFHEGKWILVNQKLTSLVDKTEEKEIPIGSMVELTDGKKLLLSKEDGGRVILITLANK
;
A
#
# COMPACT_ATOMS: atom_id res chain seq x y z
N ASP A 1 0.27 5.70 21.68
CA ASP A 1 0.00 7.03 21.11
C ASP A 1 0.71 7.13 19.76
N LEU A 2 0.22 6.41 18.74
CA LEU A 2 0.91 6.37 17.45
C LEU A 2 0.51 7.59 16.61
N SER A 3 1.48 8.41 16.21
CA SER A 3 1.28 9.57 15.33
C SER A 3 2.52 9.82 14.45
N GLU A 4 2.46 10.84 13.59
CA GLU A 4 3.59 11.30 12.78
C GLU A 4 4.77 11.81 13.63
N ASN A 5 4.52 12.24 14.87
CA ASN A 5 5.57 12.68 15.78
C ASN A 5 6.35 11.51 16.40
N ASN A 6 5.82 10.29 16.31
CA ASN A 6 6.40 9.09 16.91
C ASN A 6 7.16 8.23 15.90
N VAL A 7 7.38 8.73 14.68
CA VAL A 7 8.15 8.04 13.65
C VAL A 7 9.31 8.92 13.19
N LEU A 8 10.52 8.43 13.36
CA LEU A 8 11.73 9.08 12.84
C LEU A 8 12.17 8.37 11.56
N VAL A 9 12.55 9.15 10.55
CA VAL A 9 13.11 8.65 9.29
C VAL A 9 14.46 9.31 9.06
N ASP A 10 15.50 8.50 8.87
CA ASP A 10 16.82 8.96 8.45
C ASP A 10 16.79 9.25 6.94
N PRO A 11 16.95 10.50 6.51
CA PRO A 11 16.89 10.86 5.09
C PRO A 11 18.09 10.34 4.28
N LEU A 12 19.20 9.96 4.94
CA LEU A 12 20.39 9.46 4.24
C LEU A 12 20.28 7.97 3.95
N THR A 13 19.82 7.19 4.91
CA THR A 13 19.73 5.74 4.78
C THR A 13 18.33 5.24 4.40
N GLY A 14 17.30 6.06 4.62
CA GLY A 14 15.90 5.66 4.52
C GLY A 14 15.45 4.77 5.69
N GLY A 15 16.29 4.56 6.70
CA GLY A 15 15.92 3.83 7.90
C GLY A 15 14.83 4.55 8.68
N ALA A 16 13.87 3.81 9.23
CA ALA A 16 12.79 4.36 10.03
C ALA A 16 12.69 3.65 11.38
N CYS A 17 12.33 4.37 12.43
CA CYS A 17 12.05 3.80 13.74
C CYS A 17 10.81 4.44 14.39
N ILE A 18 10.10 3.63 15.17
CA ILE A 18 9.04 4.12 16.05
C ILE A 18 9.69 4.44 17.40
N ILE A 19 9.40 5.62 17.93
CA ILE A 19 9.85 6.08 19.24
C ILE A 19 8.66 6.21 20.20
N ASP A 20 8.94 6.52 21.47
CA ASP A 20 7.90 6.78 22.48
C ASP A 20 6.98 5.56 22.71
N LEU A 21 7.60 4.39 22.83
CA LEU A 21 6.95 3.09 23.04
C LEU A 21 6.78 2.75 24.53
N ASP A 22 6.99 3.69 25.43
CA ASP A 22 6.80 3.52 26.87
C ASP A 22 5.31 3.55 27.27
N GLY A 23 4.46 4.22 26.49
CA GLY A 23 3.00 4.24 26.64
C GLY A 23 2.27 2.97 26.19
N LEU A 24 2.92 1.80 26.19
CA LEU A 24 2.33 0.53 25.77
C LEU A 24 1.20 0.09 26.71
N VAL A 25 -0.01 -0.03 26.15
CA VAL A 25 -1.18 -0.52 26.88
C VAL A 25 -1.15 -2.04 26.91
N VAL A 26 -1.03 -2.60 28.12
CA VAL A 26 -1.14 -4.05 28.34
C VAL A 26 -2.46 -4.32 29.06
N PRO A 27 -3.44 -4.97 28.42
CA PRO A 27 -4.73 -5.26 29.02
C PRO A 27 -4.57 -5.94 30.39
N GLY A 28 -5.13 -5.31 31.43
CA GLY A 28 -5.09 -5.81 32.80
C GLY A 28 -3.78 -5.60 33.57
N LEU A 29 -2.76 -4.98 32.95
CA LEU A 29 -1.45 -4.74 33.58
C LEU A 29 -1.05 -3.27 33.54
N TYR A 30 -1.04 -2.64 32.36
CA TYR A 30 -0.65 -1.24 32.15
C TYR A 30 -1.78 -0.49 31.46
N PRO A 31 -2.55 0.36 32.17
CA PRO A 31 -3.62 1.13 31.57
C PRO A 31 -3.07 2.28 30.71
N ALA A 32 -3.86 2.76 29.76
CA ALA A 32 -3.53 3.96 29.02
C ALA A 32 -3.44 5.19 29.94
N GLU A 33 -2.32 5.91 29.85
CA GLU A 33 -2.09 7.16 30.58
C GLU A 33 -2.58 8.38 29.78
N VAL A 34 -2.42 8.33 28.46
CA VAL A 34 -2.88 9.36 27.51
C VAL A 34 -4.00 8.82 26.63
N ILE A 35 -4.90 9.71 26.21
CA ILE A 35 -5.97 9.37 25.24
C ILE A 35 -5.40 9.20 23.82
N GLY A 36 -4.31 9.91 23.51
CA GLY A 36 -3.62 9.91 22.23
C GLY A 36 -3.47 11.30 21.62
N THR A 37 -2.78 11.36 20.48
CA THR A 37 -2.47 12.57 19.73
C THR A 37 -3.68 13.03 18.92
N PRO A 38 -4.09 14.32 19.00
CA PRO A 38 -5.18 14.86 18.20
C PRO A 38 -5.02 14.54 16.70
N GLY A 39 -6.07 14.02 16.07
CA GLY A 39 -6.02 13.50 14.69
C GLY A 39 -5.93 11.98 14.61
N PHE A 40 -5.25 11.34 15.56
CA PHE A 40 -4.99 9.89 15.53
C PHE A 40 -5.83 9.10 16.54
N ILE A 41 -6.49 9.79 17.47
CA ILE A 41 -7.40 9.17 18.43
C ILE A 41 -8.57 8.53 17.69
N ALA A 42 -8.82 7.25 17.95
CA ALA A 42 -9.90 6.52 17.31
C ALA A 42 -11.30 7.07 17.67
N PRO A 43 -12.27 7.01 16.74
CA PRO A 43 -13.59 7.62 16.91
C PRO A 43 -14.32 7.20 18.18
N GLU A 44 -14.24 5.92 18.55
CA GLU A 44 -14.90 5.36 19.73
C GLU A 44 -14.34 5.91 21.05
N VAL A 45 -13.06 6.29 21.07
CA VAL A 45 -12.42 6.88 22.26
C VAL A 45 -12.84 8.35 22.40
N LEU A 46 -12.90 9.10 21.29
CA LEU A 46 -13.37 10.49 21.30
C LEU A 46 -14.87 10.60 21.61
N ALA A 47 -15.70 9.72 21.02
CA ALA A 47 -17.14 9.70 21.24
C ALA A 47 -17.50 9.52 22.72
N THR A 48 -16.68 8.78 23.47
CA THR A 48 -16.88 8.52 24.90
C THR A 48 -16.00 9.40 25.81
N LYS A 49 -15.34 10.43 25.27
CA LYS A 49 -14.40 11.30 26.00
C LYS A 49 -15.04 12.01 27.20
N HIS A 50 -16.34 12.29 27.12
CA HIS A 50 -17.11 12.97 28.16
C HIS A 50 -17.46 12.07 29.37
N LEU A 51 -17.32 10.75 29.25
CA LEU A 51 -17.58 9.80 30.33
C LEU A 51 -16.37 9.69 31.27
N GLU A 52 -16.65 9.45 32.55
CA GLU A 52 -15.63 9.17 33.55
C GLU A 52 -14.77 7.96 33.20
N LYS A 53 -13.50 7.94 33.63
CA LYS A 53 -12.55 6.87 33.25
C LYS A 53 -13.02 5.46 33.63
N ASN A 54 -13.75 5.35 34.73
CA ASN A 54 -14.26 4.06 35.26
C ASN A 54 -15.67 3.74 34.77
N ASP A 55 -16.26 4.57 33.90
CA ASP A 55 -17.57 4.30 33.33
C ASP A 55 -17.50 3.04 32.44
N PRO A 56 -18.39 2.04 32.61
CA PRO A 56 -18.39 0.84 31.77
C PRO A 56 -18.55 1.10 30.27
N ALA A 57 -19.16 2.22 29.88
CA ALA A 57 -19.30 2.63 28.49
C ALA A 57 -18.08 3.38 27.96
N ARG A 58 -17.16 3.85 28.83
CA ARG A 58 -15.94 4.54 28.41
C ARG A 58 -15.05 3.63 27.58
N LYS A 59 -14.68 4.08 26.37
CA LYS A 59 -13.67 3.42 25.55
C LYS A 59 -12.31 4.07 25.80
N LEU A 60 -11.32 3.21 26.01
CA LEU A 60 -9.94 3.59 26.26
C LEU A 60 -9.04 3.06 25.14
N PRO A 61 -7.88 3.70 24.92
CA PRO A 61 -6.89 3.23 23.96
C PRO A 61 -6.54 1.76 24.17
N ASN A 62 -6.39 1.04 23.06
CA ASN A 62 -6.05 -0.37 23.00
C ASN A 62 -5.49 -0.72 21.61
N ARG A 63 -5.10 -1.98 21.39
CA ARG A 63 -4.57 -2.44 20.11
C ARG A 63 -5.43 -2.06 18.89
N LEU A 64 -6.76 -2.10 19.00
CA LEU A 64 -7.66 -1.75 17.89
C LEU A 64 -7.68 -0.25 17.60
N THR A 65 -7.45 0.60 18.60
CA THR A 65 -7.34 2.05 18.39
C THR A 65 -6.01 2.38 17.72
N ASP A 66 -4.94 1.62 18.02
CA ASP A 66 -3.64 1.76 17.33
C ASP A 66 -3.76 1.39 15.84
N LEU A 67 -4.61 0.41 15.48
CA LEU A 67 -4.88 0.10 14.07
C LEU A 67 -5.56 1.25 13.32
N HIS A 68 -6.39 2.05 14.00
CA HIS A 68 -6.96 3.26 13.41
C HIS A 68 -5.87 4.32 13.18
N ALA A 69 -5.05 4.57 14.21
CA ALA A 69 -3.94 5.52 14.12
C ALA A 69 -2.95 5.14 13.00
N LEU A 70 -2.62 3.86 12.87
CA LEU A 70 -1.77 3.34 11.79
C LEU A 70 -2.38 3.60 10.41
N ALA A 71 -3.69 3.37 10.24
CA ALA A 71 -4.36 3.66 8.97
C ALA A 71 -4.31 5.15 8.63
N CYS A 72 -4.56 6.03 9.62
CA CYS A 72 -4.43 7.49 9.44
C CYS A 72 -3.02 7.89 9.03
N LEU A 73 -2.01 7.32 9.68
CA LEU A 73 -0.59 7.60 9.40
C LEU A 73 -0.21 7.19 7.98
N ILE A 74 -0.56 5.96 7.56
CA ILE A 74 -0.29 5.46 6.20
C ILE A 74 -1.00 6.33 5.16
N TYR A 75 -2.28 6.67 5.39
CA TYR A 75 -3.04 7.53 4.48
C TYR A 75 -2.36 8.92 4.35
N MET A 76 -1.96 9.52 5.46
CA MET A 76 -1.29 10.83 5.48
C MET A 76 0.09 10.80 4.80
N TYR A 77 0.89 9.75 5.00
CA TYR A 77 2.19 9.65 4.32
C TYR A 77 2.07 9.46 2.80
N LEU A 78 1.03 8.79 2.33
CA LEU A 78 0.85 8.51 0.91
C LEU A 78 0.09 9.62 0.16
N LEU A 79 -0.83 10.31 0.83
CA LEU A 79 -1.78 11.23 0.20
C LEU A 79 -1.73 12.65 0.77
N HIS A 80 -0.86 12.92 1.75
CA HIS A 80 -0.59 14.24 2.33
C HIS A 80 -1.84 15.01 2.77
N ARG A 81 -2.87 14.29 3.24
CA ARG A 81 -4.10 14.84 3.81
C ARG A 81 -4.65 13.90 4.85
N HIS A 82 -5.48 14.40 5.77
CA HIS A 82 -6.07 13.59 6.82
C HIS A 82 -7.33 12.86 6.30
N PRO A 83 -7.54 11.55 6.59
CA PRO A 83 -8.69 10.80 6.06
C PRO A 83 -10.04 11.27 6.61
N LEU A 84 -10.07 11.99 7.73
CA LEU A 84 -11.31 12.48 8.37
C LEU A 84 -11.48 14.01 8.36
N LYS A 85 -10.42 14.79 8.07
CA LYS A 85 -10.53 16.26 8.09
C LYS A 85 -10.96 16.76 6.71
N GLY A 86 -12.26 16.94 6.55
CA GLY A 86 -12.88 17.41 5.33
C GLY A 86 -13.54 18.77 5.49
N GLY A 87 -14.61 19.00 4.74
CA GLY A 87 -15.36 20.25 4.77
C GLY A 87 -16.68 20.19 5.56
N LYS A 88 -17.02 19.05 6.19
CA LYS A 88 -18.27 18.93 6.96
C LYS A 88 -18.12 19.65 8.30
N VAL A 89 -19.16 20.41 8.65
CA VAL A 89 -19.25 21.11 9.94
C VAL A 89 -20.50 20.57 10.63
N HIS A 90 -20.32 20.06 11.84
CA HIS A 90 -21.33 19.49 12.72
C HIS A 90 -21.76 20.44 13.83
N ASP A 91 -20.91 21.39 14.23
CA ASP A 91 -21.21 22.43 15.21
C ASP A 91 -20.47 23.75 14.90
N LEU A 92 -20.98 24.88 15.41
CA LEU A 92 -20.32 26.18 15.27
C LEU A 92 -19.25 26.39 16.35
N ASP A 93 -19.37 25.68 17.48
CA ASP A 93 -18.31 25.60 18.48
C ASP A 93 -17.21 24.67 17.97
N THR A 94 -15.98 25.18 17.86
CA THR A 94 -14.87 24.47 17.23
C THR A 94 -14.44 23.22 18.00
N GLU A 95 -14.45 23.26 19.34
CA GLU A 95 -14.05 22.11 20.15
C GLU A 95 -15.09 20.98 20.05
N LYS A 96 -16.37 21.35 20.08
CA LYS A 96 -17.46 20.40 19.89
C LYS A 96 -17.51 19.84 18.48
N ASP A 97 -17.24 20.68 17.48
CA ASP A 97 -17.13 20.24 16.09
C ASP A 97 -16.01 19.21 15.93
N ASP A 98 -14.81 19.50 16.44
CA ASP A 98 -13.66 18.58 16.39
C ASP A 98 -13.99 17.24 17.06
N LEU A 99 -14.66 17.25 18.22
CA LEU A 99 -15.08 16.03 18.91
C LEU A 99 -16.10 15.21 18.09
N LEU A 100 -17.02 15.86 17.39
CA LEU A 100 -18.00 15.19 16.54
C LEU A 100 -17.35 14.67 15.24
N SER A 101 -16.60 15.52 14.56
CA SER A 101 -15.93 15.27 13.28
C SER A 101 -14.87 14.17 13.35
N MET A 102 -14.22 14.00 14.51
CA MET A 102 -13.22 12.96 14.73
C MET A 102 -13.74 11.79 15.58
N GLY A 103 -14.91 11.95 16.22
CA GLY A 103 -15.55 10.97 17.10
C GLY A 103 -16.83 10.39 16.51
N GLU A 104 -17.95 10.63 17.18
CA GLU A 104 -19.25 10.00 16.89
C GLU A 104 -19.72 10.19 15.43
N LYS A 105 -19.41 11.32 14.81
CA LYS A 105 -19.82 11.65 13.43
C LYS A 105 -18.69 11.58 12.42
N ALA A 106 -17.57 10.94 12.78
CA ALA A 106 -16.44 10.75 11.88
C ALA A 106 -16.90 10.15 10.54
N LEU A 107 -16.40 10.74 9.45
CA LEU A 107 -16.77 10.35 8.09
C LEU A 107 -15.53 10.45 7.20
N PHE A 108 -15.26 9.39 6.43
CA PHE A 108 -14.16 9.39 5.48
C PHE A 108 -14.34 10.48 4.41
N VAL A 109 -13.30 11.28 4.18
CA VAL A 109 -13.32 12.41 3.23
C VAL A 109 -13.58 11.97 1.78
N GLU A 110 -13.37 10.69 1.47
CA GLU A 110 -13.62 10.09 0.16
C GLU A 110 -14.67 8.98 0.21
N HIS A 111 -15.57 9.02 1.20
CA HIS A 111 -16.64 8.03 1.32
C HIS A 111 -17.44 7.90 -0.01
N PRO A 112 -17.63 6.68 -0.54
CA PRO A 112 -18.15 6.49 -1.90
C PRO A 112 -19.60 6.94 -2.07
N THR A 113 -20.40 6.88 -0.99
CA THR A 113 -21.84 7.20 -1.02
C THR A 113 -22.22 8.43 -0.21
N ASP A 114 -21.28 9.02 0.54
CA ASP A 114 -21.53 10.25 1.33
C ASP A 114 -20.41 11.26 1.06
N SER A 115 -20.70 12.22 0.18
CA SER A 115 -19.75 13.26 -0.20
C SER A 115 -19.74 14.47 0.75
N SER A 116 -20.52 14.44 1.84
CA SER A 116 -20.71 15.61 2.70
C SER A 116 -19.45 16.04 3.46
N ASN A 117 -18.49 15.13 3.65
CA ASN A 117 -17.17 15.43 4.23
C ASN A 117 -16.04 15.57 3.20
N ARG A 118 -16.33 15.77 1.91
CA ARG A 118 -15.27 16.10 0.96
C ARG A 118 -14.63 17.46 1.30
N PRO A 119 -13.32 17.63 1.07
CA PRO A 119 -12.66 18.93 1.27
C PRO A 119 -13.31 20.02 0.40
N LYS A 120 -13.56 21.18 1.01
CA LYS A 120 -14.07 22.36 0.31
C LYS A 120 -12.89 23.16 -0.22
N MET A 121 -12.62 23.08 -1.52
CA MET A 121 -11.39 23.66 -2.12
C MET A 121 -11.22 25.17 -1.90
N ASN A 122 -12.31 25.92 -1.70
CA ASN A 122 -12.26 27.34 -1.36
C ASN A 122 -11.86 27.61 0.11
N GLN A 123 -11.72 26.59 0.94
CA GLN A 123 -11.32 26.63 2.35
C GLN A 123 -9.98 25.96 2.61
N VAL A 124 -9.38 25.34 1.59
CA VAL A 124 -8.07 24.70 1.68
C VAL A 124 -6.97 25.75 1.49
N SER A 125 -5.90 25.63 2.28
CA SER A 125 -4.69 26.44 2.09
C SER A 125 -4.11 26.26 0.69
N LYS A 126 -3.59 27.35 0.10
CA LYS A 126 -2.96 27.30 -1.23
C LYS A 126 -1.87 26.23 -1.34
N TRP A 127 -1.17 25.94 -0.25
CA TRP A 127 -0.08 24.96 -0.19
C TRP A 127 -0.57 23.50 -0.22
N ASP A 128 -1.79 23.25 0.26
CA ASP A 128 -2.36 21.89 0.35
C ASP A 128 -3.29 21.56 -0.82
N THR A 129 -3.63 22.56 -1.65
CA THR A 129 -4.59 22.45 -2.76
C THR A 129 -4.34 21.26 -3.68
N TYR A 130 -3.07 20.93 -3.95
CA TYR A 130 -2.70 19.81 -4.82
C TYR A 130 -3.22 18.48 -4.28
N TRP A 131 -2.99 18.22 -2.99
CA TRP A 131 -3.36 16.97 -2.35
C TRP A 131 -4.80 16.95 -1.84
N ALA A 132 -5.38 18.09 -1.48
CA ALA A 132 -6.74 18.15 -0.94
C ALA A 132 -7.83 17.86 -1.97
N ASP A 133 -7.56 18.02 -3.28
CA ASP A 133 -8.54 17.77 -4.34
C ASP A 133 -8.69 16.26 -4.59
N VAL A 134 -9.53 15.62 -3.79
CA VAL A 134 -9.81 14.18 -3.85
C VAL A 134 -10.42 13.71 -5.17
N ASN A 135 -10.96 14.61 -5.99
CA ASN A 135 -11.47 14.25 -7.31
C ASN A 135 -10.34 14.16 -8.36
N LYS A 136 -9.27 14.93 -8.18
CA LYS A 136 -8.08 14.88 -9.05
C LYS A 136 -7.10 13.80 -8.62
N ILE A 137 -6.89 13.67 -7.32
CA ILE A 137 -5.95 12.70 -6.73
C ILE A 137 -6.71 11.84 -5.72
N PRO A 138 -7.61 10.95 -6.20
CA PRO A 138 -8.40 10.08 -5.32
C PRO A 138 -7.50 9.04 -4.65
N TYR A 139 -7.85 8.58 -3.44
CA TYR A 139 -7.08 7.53 -2.75
C TYR A 139 -6.91 6.25 -3.56
N THR A 140 -7.76 6.01 -4.56
CA THR A 140 -7.67 4.87 -5.48
C THR A 140 -6.38 4.85 -6.31
N ILE A 141 -5.64 5.97 -6.40
CA ILE A 141 -4.32 6.01 -7.05
C ILE A 141 -3.27 5.16 -6.32
N THR A 142 -3.55 4.73 -5.08
CA THR A 142 -2.69 3.84 -4.30
C THR A 142 -2.77 2.38 -4.74
N GLY A 143 -3.56 2.08 -5.78
CA GLY A 143 -3.68 0.75 -6.38
C GLY A 143 -4.61 -0.17 -5.59
N PRO A 144 -4.79 -1.41 -6.08
CA PRO A 144 -5.85 -2.29 -5.61
C PRO A 144 -5.66 -2.76 -4.15
N TYR A 145 -4.41 -2.93 -3.71
CA TYR A 145 -4.11 -3.49 -2.38
C TYR A 145 -4.36 -2.47 -1.28
N LEU A 146 -3.78 -1.27 -1.39
CA LEU A 146 -3.95 -0.22 -0.37
C LEU A 146 -5.35 0.37 -0.38
N LYS A 147 -5.97 0.55 -1.56
CA LYS A 147 -7.38 0.98 -1.67
C LYS A 147 -8.29 0.07 -0.85
N ALA A 148 -8.15 -1.25 -0.97
CA ALA A 148 -8.98 -2.19 -0.22
C ALA A 148 -8.80 -2.07 1.29
N LEU A 149 -7.58 -1.80 1.77
CA LEU A 149 -7.34 -1.58 3.20
C LEU A 149 -7.86 -0.22 3.70
N PHE A 150 -7.82 0.83 2.86
CA PHE A 150 -8.45 2.10 3.20
C PHE A 150 -9.97 1.98 3.30
N ASP A 151 -10.62 1.21 2.42
CA ASP A 151 -12.05 0.90 2.57
C ASP A 151 -12.31 0.18 3.90
N LYS A 152 -11.54 -0.87 4.17
CA LYS A 152 -11.66 -1.65 5.41
C LYS A 152 -11.43 -0.79 6.66
N ALA A 153 -10.52 0.19 6.61
CA ALA A 153 -10.20 1.06 7.74
C ALA A 153 -11.21 2.20 7.95
N PHE A 154 -11.60 2.89 6.87
CA PHE A 154 -12.32 4.17 6.95
C PHE A 154 -13.78 4.09 6.52
N ILE A 155 -14.22 2.96 5.97
CA ILE A 155 -15.62 2.70 5.65
C ILE A 155 -16.15 1.63 6.63
N ASP A 156 -15.64 0.41 6.51
CA ASP A 156 -16.15 -0.72 7.28
C ASP A 156 -15.73 -0.63 8.76
N GLY A 157 -14.45 -0.30 8.99
CA GLY A 157 -13.80 -0.31 10.30
C GLY A 157 -13.82 1.00 11.07
N LEU A 158 -14.33 2.10 10.48
CA LEU A 158 -14.26 3.42 11.10
C LEU A 158 -15.03 3.43 12.42
N HIS A 159 -16.28 2.99 12.37
CA HIS A 159 -17.18 2.83 13.52
C HIS A 159 -17.32 1.38 14.00
N ASN A 160 -16.57 0.44 13.40
CA ASN A 160 -16.53 -0.96 13.82
C ASN A 160 -15.07 -1.44 13.99
N PRO A 161 -14.47 -1.25 15.18
CA PRO A 161 -13.05 -1.51 15.40
C PRO A 161 -12.57 -2.92 15.03
N MET A 162 -13.46 -3.92 15.10
CA MET A 162 -13.15 -5.32 14.79
C MET A 162 -12.93 -5.58 13.30
N GLN A 163 -13.41 -4.69 12.42
CA GLN A 163 -13.23 -4.82 10.98
C GLN A 163 -11.97 -4.12 10.46
N ARG A 164 -11.21 -3.42 11.31
CA ARG A 164 -10.00 -2.70 10.88
C ARG A 164 -8.91 -3.65 10.35
N PRO A 165 -8.11 -3.22 9.36
CA PRO A 165 -6.98 -3.99 8.89
C PRO A 165 -5.90 -4.13 9.97
N THR A 166 -5.22 -5.28 10.01
CA THR A 166 -4.08 -5.51 10.90
C THR A 166 -2.81 -4.83 10.36
N ALA A 167 -1.79 -4.68 11.22
CA ALA A 167 -0.49 -4.16 10.79
C ALA A 167 0.18 -5.05 9.73
N GLU A 168 0.02 -6.37 9.83
CA GLU A 168 0.53 -7.34 8.85
C GLU A 168 -0.16 -7.18 7.48
N GLU A 169 -1.47 -6.95 7.46
CA GLU A 169 -2.19 -6.66 6.21
C GLU A 169 -1.63 -5.42 5.51
N TRP A 170 -1.33 -4.36 6.27
CA TRP A 170 -0.68 -3.15 5.75
C TRP A 170 0.72 -3.43 5.19
N GLU A 171 1.57 -4.15 5.91
CA GLU A 171 2.91 -4.52 5.46
C GLU A 171 2.85 -5.26 4.12
N VAL A 172 2.02 -6.30 4.04
CA VAL A 172 1.85 -7.10 2.82
C VAL A 172 1.32 -6.23 1.67
N ALA A 173 0.33 -5.39 1.91
CA ALA A 173 -0.24 -4.52 0.87
C ALA A 173 0.75 -3.45 0.39
N LEU A 174 1.56 -2.87 1.27
CA LEU A 174 2.61 -1.93 0.92
C LEU A 174 3.66 -2.61 0.04
N LEU A 175 4.17 -3.78 0.44
CA LEU A 175 5.14 -4.55 -0.35
C LEU A 175 4.59 -4.88 -1.74
N LYS A 176 3.38 -5.43 -1.82
CA LYS A 176 2.72 -5.73 -3.11
C LYS A 176 2.49 -4.48 -3.96
N THR A 177 2.21 -3.33 -3.35
CA THR A 177 2.02 -2.07 -4.07
C THR A 177 3.34 -1.52 -4.61
N THR A 178 4.46 -1.71 -3.91
CA THR A 178 5.77 -1.34 -4.45
C THR A 178 6.13 -2.11 -5.72
N ASP A 179 5.65 -3.35 -5.84
CA ASP A 179 5.84 -4.16 -7.05
C ASP A 179 4.93 -3.71 -8.21
N LEU A 180 3.96 -2.82 -7.96
CA LEU A 180 3.12 -2.20 -8.98
C LEU A 180 3.61 -0.81 -9.42
N MET A 181 4.76 -0.35 -8.93
CA MET A 181 5.26 0.99 -9.25
C MET A 181 5.75 1.08 -10.69
N GLN A 182 5.41 2.19 -11.34
CA GLN A 182 5.77 2.51 -12.70
C GLN A 182 6.40 3.91 -12.76
N GLN A 183 7.50 4.02 -13.52
CA GLN A 183 8.13 5.31 -13.81
C GLN A 183 7.25 6.17 -14.73
N CYS A 184 7.13 7.44 -14.39
CA CYS A 184 6.56 8.45 -15.26
C CYS A 184 7.59 8.88 -16.29
N SER A 185 7.21 8.87 -17.57
CA SER A 185 8.07 9.32 -18.67
C SER A 185 8.25 10.85 -18.71
N ASN A 186 7.42 11.60 -17.99
CA ASN A 186 7.55 13.04 -17.87
C ASN A 186 8.61 13.40 -16.81
N ILE A 187 9.76 13.88 -17.27
CA ILE A 187 10.87 14.32 -16.40
C ILE A 187 10.49 15.47 -15.45
N TYR A 188 9.45 16.24 -15.78
CA TYR A 188 8.91 17.33 -14.97
C TYR A 188 7.82 16.89 -14.00
N CYS A 189 7.45 15.61 -13.96
CA CYS A 189 6.53 15.10 -12.95
C CYS A 189 7.24 15.08 -11.59
N ASP A 190 6.71 15.79 -10.59
CA ASP A 190 7.34 15.85 -9.26
C ASP A 190 7.35 14.49 -8.55
N GLN A 191 6.30 13.69 -8.75
CA GLN A 191 6.16 12.38 -8.11
C GLN A 191 7.09 11.31 -8.71
N LYS A 192 7.55 11.49 -9.96
CA LYS A 192 8.44 10.60 -10.76
C LYS A 192 7.93 9.17 -11.01
N TRP A 193 7.19 8.60 -10.07
CA TRP A 193 6.64 7.26 -10.09
C TRP A 193 5.16 7.28 -9.71
N TYR A 194 4.43 6.25 -10.10
CA TYR A 194 3.04 6.07 -9.74
C TYR A 194 2.69 4.59 -9.67
N VAL A 195 1.64 4.24 -8.93
CA VAL A 195 1.13 2.87 -8.90
C VAL A 195 0.36 2.60 -10.19
N PHE A 196 0.68 1.51 -10.88
CA PHE A 196 -0.05 1.08 -12.06
C PHE A 196 -1.50 0.71 -11.71
N ASP A 197 -2.46 1.29 -12.42
CA ASP A 197 -3.89 1.25 -12.11
C ASP A 197 -4.65 0.10 -12.79
N ASN A 198 -3.93 -0.86 -13.40
CA ASN A 198 -4.48 -1.97 -14.19
C ASN A 198 -5.27 -1.53 -15.44
N THR A 199 -5.12 -0.29 -15.90
CA THR A 199 -5.76 0.16 -17.15
C THR A 199 -4.99 -0.32 -18.38
N SER A 200 -5.70 -0.47 -19.51
CA SER A 200 -5.09 -0.84 -20.79
C SER A 200 -4.29 0.30 -21.41
N ILE A 201 -4.56 1.55 -21.03
CA ILE A 201 -3.90 2.77 -21.52
C ILE A 201 -3.48 3.61 -20.30
N PRO A 202 -2.40 3.22 -19.61
CA PRO A 202 -2.00 3.83 -18.36
C PRO A 202 -1.55 5.27 -18.56
N LYS A 203 -1.94 6.11 -17.61
CA LYS A 203 -1.50 7.50 -17.49
C LYS A 203 -1.04 7.77 -16.08
N CYS A 204 -0.04 8.62 -15.93
CA CYS A 204 0.37 9.08 -14.60
C CYS A 204 -0.79 9.86 -13.95
N PRO A 205 -1.29 9.45 -12.76
CA PRO A 205 -2.40 10.13 -12.10
C PRO A 205 -2.05 11.54 -11.65
N PHE A 206 -0.75 11.83 -11.47
CA PHE A 206 -0.26 13.10 -10.93
C PHE A 206 -0.09 14.20 -11.98
N CYS A 207 0.31 13.86 -13.20
CA CYS A 207 0.58 14.83 -14.27
C CYS A 207 -0.16 14.54 -15.58
N GLY A 208 -0.96 13.45 -15.64
CA GLY A 208 -1.76 13.08 -16.81
C GLY A 208 -0.97 12.52 -18.00
N THR A 209 0.37 12.42 -17.90
CA THR A 209 1.20 11.91 -19.00
C THR A 209 0.87 10.45 -19.31
N SER A 210 0.47 10.17 -20.55
CA SER A 210 0.24 8.80 -21.03
C SER A 210 1.56 8.02 -21.13
N HIS A 211 1.51 6.74 -20.78
CA HIS A 211 2.66 5.87 -20.94
C HIS A 211 2.96 5.61 -22.43
N LYS A 212 4.23 5.37 -22.76
CA LYS A 212 4.68 5.10 -24.13
C LYS A 212 5.28 3.70 -24.20
N GLY A 213 4.84 2.90 -25.18
CA GLY A 213 5.30 1.52 -25.36
C GLY A 213 4.55 0.53 -24.47
N THR A 214 4.88 -0.75 -24.63
CA THR A 214 4.21 -1.84 -23.93
C THR A 214 4.73 -2.01 -22.51
N LEU A 215 3.86 -2.49 -21.61
CA LEU A 215 4.17 -2.75 -20.21
C LEU A 215 3.88 -4.21 -19.85
N PRO A 216 4.90 -5.02 -19.54
CA PRO A 216 4.70 -6.37 -19.04
C PRO A 216 4.23 -6.34 -17.59
N ILE A 217 3.15 -7.08 -17.33
CA ILE A 217 2.61 -7.34 -16.01
C ILE A 217 2.74 -8.83 -15.76
N LEU A 218 3.34 -9.19 -14.64
CA LEU A 218 3.54 -10.59 -14.25
C LEU A 218 2.52 -10.94 -13.16
N ASP A 219 1.52 -11.73 -13.49
CA ASP A 219 0.60 -12.32 -12.51
C ASP A 219 1.29 -13.53 -11.85
N LEU A 220 1.44 -13.51 -10.53
CA LEU A 220 2.11 -14.56 -9.77
C LEU A 220 1.12 -15.67 -9.38
N TYR A 221 1.51 -16.91 -9.67
CA TYR A 221 0.80 -18.13 -9.31
C TYR A 221 1.70 -19.06 -8.50
N TYR A 222 1.08 -19.83 -7.61
CA TYR A 222 1.76 -20.88 -6.86
C TYR A 222 1.07 -22.22 -7.04
N GLN A 223 1.84 -23.28 -6.83
CA GLN A 223 1.30 -24.64 -6.82
C GLN A 223 0.69 -24.93 -5.45
N PHE A 224 -0.63 -25.07 -5.40
CA PHE A 224 -1.35 -25.43 -4.17
C PHE A 224 -1.32 -26.94 -3.92
N GLN A 225 -1.43 -27.72 -5.01
CA GLN A 225 -1.32 -29.17 -5.06
C GLN A 225 -0.65 -29.54 -6.39
N PRO A 226 -0.12 -30.77 -6.55
CA PRO A 226 0.44 -31.21 -7.82
C PRO A 226 -0.50 -30.91 -8.99
N SER A 227 0.00 -30.15 -9.96
CA SER A 227 -0.74 -29.67 -11.15
C SER A 227 -1.88 -28.67 -10.91
N VAL A 228 -2.17 -28.27 -9.66
CA VAL A 228 -3.18 -27.27 -9.32
C VAL A 228 -2.51 -25.94 -8.98
N TRP A 229 -2.65 -24.97 -9.88
CA TRP A 229 -2.10 -23.62 -9.73
C TRP A 229 -3.17 -22.64 -9.28
N LYS A 230 -2.85 -21.78 -8.31
CA LYS A 230 -3.74 -20.73 -7.82
C LYS A 230 -3.08 -19.35 -7.95
N PRO A 231 -3.85 -18.29 -8.26
CA PRO A 231 -3.34 -16.93 -8.26
C PRO A 231 -2.99 -16.50 -6.83
N GLU A 232 -1.88 -15.77 -6.66
CA GLU A 232 -1.49 -15.20 -5.36
C GLU A 232 -2.13 -13.83 -5.07
N ASN A 233 -2.90 -13.29 -6.03
CA ASN A 233 -3.33 -11.90 -6.03
C ASN A 233 -2.12 -10.98 -5.73
N HIS A 234 -1.02 -11.22 -6.44
CA HIS A 234 0.21 -10.45 -6.41
C HIS A 234 0.69 -10.32 -7.85
N ARG A 235 1.00 -9.10 -8.24
CA ARG A 235 1.47 -8.72 -9.55
C ARG A 235 2.80 -7.99 -9.45
N LEU A 236 3.67 -8.21 -10.43
CA LEU A 236 4.88 -7.42 -10.63
C LEU A 236 4.73 -6.63 -11.94
N MET A 237 4.81 -5.31 -11.83
CA MET A 237 4.89 -4.40 -12.95
C MET A 237 6.33 -4.30 -13.42
N VAL A 238 6.58 -4.64 -14.70
CA VAL A 238 7.91 -4.62 -15.28
C VAL A 238 8.26 -3.25 -15.82
N TYR A 239 9.40 -2.71 -15.41
CA TYR A 239 10.05 -1.55 -16.03
C TYR A 239 11.50 -1.85 -16.41
N ASN A 240 12.09 -0.98 -17.23
CA ASN A 240 13.43 -1.19 -17.76
C ASN A 240 14.49 -1.14 -16.65
N ASN A 241 15.43 -2.09 -16.66
CA ASN A 241 16.52 -2.24 -15.68
C ASN A 241 16.01 -2.55 -14.25
N GLN A 242 14.90 -3.26 -14.14
CA GLN A 242 14.38 -3.75 -12.87
C GLN A 242 14.98 -5.11 -12.51
N TYR A 243 15.43 -5.27 -11.27
CA TYR A 243 15.93 -6.56 -10.78
C TYR A 243 14.79 -7.49 -10.34
N LEU A 244 14.99 -8.78 -10.60
CA LEU A 244 14.21 -9.88 -10.04
C LEU A 244 14.96 -10.45 -8.82
N PHE A 245 14.23 -10.84 -7.78
CA PHE A 245 14.77 -11.27 -6.48
C PHE A 245 14.06 -12.53 -6.00
N GLN A 246 14.59 -13.18 -4.97
CA GLN A 246 14.04 -14.44 -4.46
C GLN A 246 12.60 -14.32 -3.96
N TRP A 247 12.22 -13.21 -3.31
CA TRP A 247 10.84 -12.98 -2.88
C TRP A 247 9.86 -12.76 -4.03
N HIS A 248 10.32 -12.58 -5.27
CA HIS A 248 9.46 -12.61 -6.47
C HIS A 248 9.32 -14.05 -7.00
N VAL A 249 10.30 -14.91 -6.75
CA VAL A 249 10.42 -16.27 -7.30
C VAL A 249 9.77 -17.33 -6.42
N ASN A 250 9.84 -17.16 -5.10
CA ASN A 250 9.33 -18.12 -4.13
C ASN A 250 8.51 -17.39 -3.05
N ARG A 251 7.28 -17.85 -2.82
CA ARG A 251 6.35 -17.26 -1.85
C ARG A 251 6.73 -17.47 -0.39
N ASN A 252 7.61 -18.42 -0.11
CA ASN A 252 8.14 -18.68 1.22
C ASN A 252 9.23 -17.66 1.61
N VAL A 253 9.65 -16.78 0.69
CA VAL A 253 10.59 -15.70 0.94
C VAL A 253 9.83 -14.37 0.95
N VAL A 254 9.80 -13.69 2.09
CA VAL A 254 9.10 -12.40 2.28
C VAL A 254 10.12 -11.27 2.31
N ARG A 255 9.81 -10.14 1.64
CA ARG A 255 10.69 -8.96 1.59
C ARG A 255 10.60 -8.12 2.87
N ASN A 256 11.18 -8.61 3.96
CA ASN A 256 11.21 -7.94 5.26
C ASN A 256 12.59 -7.98 5.91
N GLU A 257 12.69 -7.57 7.18
CA GLU A 257 13.94 -7.48 7.95
C GLU A 257 14.64 -8.82 8.19
N LYS A 258 13.95 -9.95 7.96
CA LYS A 258 14.48 -11.31 8.16
C LYS A 258 15.20 -11.87 6.95
N LEU A 259 15.29 -11.11 5.85
CA LEU A 259 16.01 -11.53 4.64
C LEU A 259 17.50 -11.77 4.93
N THR A 260 18.03 -12.90 4.45
CA THR A 260 19.48 -13.14 4.45
C THR A 260 20.18 -12.29 3.39
N ASP A 261 21.49 -12.10 3.51
CA ASP A 261 22.26 -11.32 2.54
C ASP A 261 22.26 -11.97 1.15
N GLU A 262 22.19 -13.29 1.06
CA GLU A 262 22.04 -14.02 -0.21
C GLU A 262 20.70 -13.73 -0.89
N GLN A 263 19.61 -13.62 -0.11
CA GLN A 263 18.27 -13.35 -0.64
C GLN A 263 18.13 -11.91 -1.16
N LYS A 264 18.98 -10.99 -0.70
CA LYS A 264 19.07 -9.60 -1.19
C LYS A 264 19.82 -9.48 -2.51
N ILE A 265 20.46 -10.53 -3.02
CA ILE A 265 21.16 -10.50 -4.30
C ILE A 265 20.17 -10.78 -5.44
N PRO A 266 20.17 -9.98 -6.52
CA PRO A 266 19.34 -10.25 -7.69
C PRO A 266 19.57 -11.65 -8.29
N VAL A 267 18.49 -12.27 -8.75
CA VAL A 267 18.50 -13.57 -9.43
C VAL A 267 18.28 -13.47 -10.94
N GLY A 268 17.92 -12.27 -11.40
CA GLY A 268 17.77 -11.91 -12.80
C GLY A 268 17.42 -10.43 -12.91
N TYR A 269 17.21 -9.95 -14.12
CA TYR A 269 16.72 -8.60 -14.36
C TYR A 269 15.91 -8.50 -15.65
N PHE A 270 15.04 -7.50 -15.69
CA PHE A 270 14.24 -7.15 -16.85
C PHE A 270 14.87 -5.97 -17.58
N THR A 271 14.92 -6.06 -18.91
CA THR A 271 15.40 -4.98 -19.76
C THR A 271 14.58 -4.88 -21.03
N PHE A 272 14.48 -3.69 -21.58
CA PHE A 272 13.91 -3.44 -22.90
C PHE A 272 15.05 -3.31 -23.91
N HIS A 273 15.26 -4.34 -24.73
CA HIS A 273 16.36 -4.46 -25.66
C HIS A 273 15.84 -4.75 -27.08
N GLU A 274 16.31 -3.99 -28.07
CA GLU A 274 15.91 -4.13 -29.49
C GLU A 274 14.37 -4.17 -29.71
N GLY A 275 13.63 -3.34 -28.97
CA GLY A 275 12.17 -3.27 -29.07
C GLY A 275 11.42 -4.40 -28.35
N LYS A 276 12.12 -5.23 -27.58
CA LYS A 276 11.57 -6.40 -26.88
C LYS A 276 11.82 -6.32 -25.39
N TRP A 277 10.84 -6.77 -24.61
CA TRP A 277 11.02 -7.01 -23.18
C TRP A 277 11.70 -8.34 -22.96
N ILE A 278 12.77 -8.35 -22.18
CA ILE A 278 13.60 -9.52 -21.94
C ILE A 278 13.78 -9.72 -20.44
N LEU A 279 13.63 -10.97 -19.98
CA LEU A 279 14.15 -11.41 -18.69
C LEU A 279 15.49 -12.10 -18.90
N VAL A 280 16.53 -11.59 -18.25
CA VAL A 280 17.87 -12.19 -18.23
C VAL A 280 18.03 -13.01 -16.95
N ASN A 281 18.35 -14.30 -17.11
CA ASN A 281 18.54 -15.21 -15.99
C ASN A 281 19.96 -15.11 -15.45
N GLN A 282 20.13 -14.69 -14.19
CA GLN A 282 21.44 -14.61 -13.55
C GLN A 282 21.73 -15.75 -12.59
N LYS A 283 20.71 -16.32 -11.93
CA LYS A 283 20.90 -17.31 -10.86
C LYS A 283 19.83 -18.40 -10.78
N LEU A 284 18.75 -18.32 -11.55
CA LEU A 284 17.65 -19.29 -11.46
C LEU A 284 18.06 -20.60 -12.14
N THR A 285 18.19 -21.66 -11.36
CA THR A 285 18.53 -23.02 -11.85
C THR A 285 17.33 -23.75 -12.46
N SER A 286 16.11 -23.27 -12.18
CA SER A 286 14.85 -23.94 -12.53
C SER A 286 13.97 -23.13 -13.48
N LEU A 287 14.51 -22.08 -14.11
CA LEU A 287 13.75 -21.21 -15.01
C LEU A 287 13.36 -21.96 -16.29
N VAL A 288 12.06 -22.08 -16.54
CA VAL A 288 11.52 -22.77 -17.72
C VAL A 288 10.42 -21.92 -18.36
N ASP A 289 10.51 -21.75 -19.68
CA ASP A 289 9.39 -21.29 -20.48
C ASP A 289 8.38 -22.43 -20.65
N LYS A 290 7.24 -22.32 -19.98
CA LYS A 290 6.15 -23.30 -20.00
C LYS A 290 5.25 -23.19 -21.22
N THR A 291 5.48 -22.19 -22.07
CA THR A 291 4.76 -21.98 -23.31
C THR A 291 5.45 -22.73 -24.45
N GLU A 292 6.78 -22.66 -24.47
CA GLU A 292 7.63 -23.29 -25.48
C GLU A 292 8.27 -24.60 -24.97
N GLU A 293 8.02 -24.97 -23.71
CA GLU A 293 8.67 -26.08 -22.98
C GLU A 293 10.20 -26.06 -23.12
N LYS A 294 10.77 -24.87 -22.89
CA LYS A 294 12.20 -24.60 -23.07
C LYS A 294 12.85 -24.18 -21.76
N GLU A 295 13.96 -24.83 -21.40
CA GLU A 295 14.78 -24.41 -20.26
C GLU A 295 15.56 -23.13 -20.59
N ILE A 296 15.63 -22.22 -19.63
CA ILE A 296 16.34 -20.95 -19.75
C ILE A 296 17.55 -20.99 -18.79
N PRO A 297 18.71 -21.50 -19.23
CA PRO A 297 19.87 -21.68 -18.36
C PRO A 297 20.40 -20.34 -17.82
N ILE A 298 21.17 -20.39 -16.74
CA ILE A 298 21.87 -19.23 -16.19
C ILE A 298 22.76 -18.58 -17.26
N GLY A 299 22.70 -17.26 -17.38
CA GLY A 299 23.39 -16.48 -18.40
C GLY A 299 22.63 -16.34 -19.72
N SER A 300 21.48 -17.01 -19.87
CA SER A 300 20.60 -16.86 -21.03
C SER A 300 19.44 -15.90 -20.75
N MET A 301 18.60 -15.68 -21.76
CA MET A 301 17.51 -14.73 -21.72
C MET A 301 16.25 -15.26 -22.40
N VAL A 302 15.10 -14.73 -22.00
CA VAL A 302 13.79 -15.07 -22.56
C VAL A 302 12.97 -13.81 -22.82
N GLU A 303 12.34 -13.74 -23.97
CA GLU A 303 11.45 -12.63 -24.34
C GLU A 303 10.13 -12.70 -23.56
N LEU A 304 9.65 -11.56 -23.07
CA LEU A 304 8.37 -11.43 -22.40
C LEU A 304 7.28 -11.09 -23.42
N THR A 305 6.55 -12.11 -23.88
CA THR A 305 5.43 -11.94 -24.81
C THR A 305 4.10 -12.13 -24.08
N ASP A 306 3.05 -11.54 -24.62
CA ASP A 306 1.70 -11.66 -24.07
C ASP A 306 1.23 -13.13 -24.00
N GLY A 307 0.68 -13.54 -22.86
CA GLY A 307 0.23 -14.90 -22.59
C GLY A 307 1.34 -15.90 -22.24
N LYS A 308 2.62 -15.51 -22.29
CA LYS A 308 3.74 -16.40 -21.98
C LYS A 308 3.75 -16.77 -20.49
N LYS A 309 4.07 -18.02 -20.20
CA LYS A 309 4.17 -18.57 -18.85
C LYS A 309 5.60 -18.97 -18.54
N LEU A 310 6.16 -18.46 -17.45
CA LEU A 310 7.49 -18.85 -16.98
C LEU A 310 7.39 -19.49 -15.59
N LEU A 311 7.96 -20.68 -15.43
CA LEU A 311 8.20 -21.29 -14.12
C LEU A 311 9.51 -20.71 -13.57
N LEU A 312 9.47 -20.04 -12.42
CA LEU A 312 10.65 -19.39 -11.84
C LEU A 312 11.44 -20.32 -10.90
N SER A 313 10.75 -21.23 -10.19
CA SER A 313 11.37 -22.24 -9.33
C SER A 313 10.55 -23.54 -9.28
N LYS A 314 11.23 -24.67 -9.18
CA LYS A 314 10.65 -26.02 -8.97
C LYS A 314 10.57 -26.40 -7.48
N GLU A 315 11.15 -25.59 -6.60
CA GLU A 315 11.17 -25.84 -5.16
C GLU A 315 9.81 -25.61 -4.52
N ASP A 316 9.64 -26.07 -3.27
CA ASP A 316 8.44 -25.76 -2.48
C ASP A 316 8.27 -24.24 -2.35
N GLY A 317 7.05 -23.77 -2.61
CA GLY A 317 6.73 -22.34 -2.69
C GLY A 317 7.17 -21.64 -3.99
N GLY A 318 7.76 -22.35 -4.95
CA GLY A 318 8.13 -21.80 -6.25
C GLY A 318 6.94 -21.27 -7.04
N ARG A 319 7.17 -20.19 -7.79
CA ARG A 319 6.12 -19.49 -8.55
C ARG A 319 6.19 -19.74 -10.05
N VAL A 320 5.01 -19.68 -10.66
CA VAL A 320 4.83 -19.47 -12.11
C VAL A 320 4.33 -18.05 -12.31
N ILE A 321 4.86 -17.38 -13.33
CA ILE A 321 4.33 -16.10 -13.78
C ILE A 321 3.57 -16.27 -15.10
N LEU A 322 2.45 -15.57 -15.22
CA LEU A 322 1.75 -15.33 -16.48
C LEU A 322 2.00 -13.88 -16.90
N ILE A 323 2.49 -13.69 -18.12
CA ILE A 323 2.81 -12.37 -18.65
C ILE A 323 1.60 -11.81 -19.40
N THR A 324 1.19 -10.60 -19.06
CA THR A 324 0.23 -9.79 -19.82
C THR A 324 0.91 -8.51 -20.29
N LEU A 325 0.80 -8.17 -21.58
CA LEU A 325 1.29 -6.89 -22.10
C LEU A 325 0.16 -5.85 -22.15
N ALA A 326 0.28 -4.79 -21.34
CA ALA A 326 -0.59 -3.62 -21.41
C ALA A 326 -0.04 -2.56 -22.38
N ASN A 327 -0.89 -1.58 -22.75
CA ASN A 327 -0.56 -0.46 -23.63
C ASN A 327 -0.03 -0.89 -25.02
N LYS A 328 -0.75 -1.82 -25.65
CA LYS A 328 -0.47 -2.32 -27.00
C LYS A 328 -0.84 -1.34 -28.09
#